data_AF-K1L5J5-F1
#
_entry.id   AF-K1L5J5-F1
#
_cell.length_a   1.000
_cell.length_b   1.000
_cell.length_c   1.000
_cell.angle_alpha   90.00
_cell.angle_beta   90.00
_cell.angle_gamma   90.00
#
_symmetry.space_group_name_H-M   'P 1'
#
loop_
_entity.id
_entity.type
_entity.pdbx_description
1 polymer ?
#
loop_
_entity_poly.entity_id
_entity_poly.type
_entity_poly.pdbx_seq_one_letter_code
_entity_poly.pdbx_strand_id
1 'polypeptide(L)'
;MEKLSFKKKRSKVRFCPCGKSNKDGKFASYEGYEDKGYCHSCDKHFSVHEEKTEGEEKGDQRPFTPPRPRKESFIESEYLEASLKGYDKNNFVQFLVRAFGEEKAMQAVKVYKVGTSKRWQGANIFWQIDHKHKIRSGKIMVYDSSTGKRQNKNSWVHSVLKLEDFDLNQCLFGSHLITSDHSKSIGIVESEKTAIIASILMPELIWLASGGKAGLKTSKVKFLVNRNIILFPDLSKPADKVNCYQLWKDTAKELKESIPAINIQVSDYLEARATDEEKSEGLDIADYFLKWEWENEGNEASKKPLFSESNIPNEENEENDHSQKPFFSDHGEIREFENQISDLSKEIFQAIQGIRERRKRNSILRNEIANCEISEKAILVNKELLKAHRKLNSNV
;
A
#
# COMPACT_ATOMS: atom_id res chain seq x y z
N MET A 1 27.95 16.62 49.17
CA MET A 1 27.77 15.77 47.98
C MET A 1 26.37 15.97 47.46
N GLU A 2 26.21 16.47 46.23
CA GLU A 2 24.89 16.53 45.58
C GLU A 2 24.33 15.12 45.43
N LYS A 3 23.05 14.96 45.76
CA LYS A 3 22.37 13.66 45.73
C LYS A 3 21.96 13.38 44.28
N LEU A 4 22.74 12.58 43.56
CA LEU A 4 22.46 12.21 42.18
C LEU A 4 21.19 11.34 42.07
N SER A 5 20.27 11.73 41.19
CA SER A 5 19.02 11.03 40.88
C SER A 5 19.16 10.18 39.60
N PHE A 6 18.51 9.01 39.55
CA PHE A 6 18.46 8.19 38.34
C PHE A 6 17.35 8.65 37.38
N LYS A 7 17.62 8.59 36.08
CA LYS A 7 16.59 8.83 35.05
C LYS A 7 15.45 7.82 35.15
N LYS A 8 14.22 8.31 35.15
CA LYS A 8 13.00 7.46 35.15
C LYS A 8 12.84 6.63 33.87
N LYS A 9 13.23 7.17 32.70
CA LYS A 9 13.22 6.46 31.41
C LYS A 9 14.63 6.02 31.01
N ARG A 10 14.98 4.77 31.34
CA ARG A 10 16.32 4.19 31.14
C ARG A 10 16.66 3.93 29.68
N SER A 11 15.66 3.62 28.84
CA SER A 11 15.83 3.33 27.40
C SER A 11 16.24 4.53 26.53
N LYS A 12 16.21 5.76 27.08
CA LYS A 12 16.74 6.94 26.37
C LYS A 12 18.24 6.84 26.15
N VAL A 13 18.96 6.27 27.12
CA VAL A 13 20.36 5.91 26.96
C VAL A 13 20.40 4.58 26.21
N ARG A 14 20.87 4.60 24.97
CA ARG A 14 20.77 3.44 24.06
C ARG A 14 21.81 2.36 24.34
N PHE A 15 22.91 2.72 25.01
CA PHE A 15 24.04 1.85 25.26
C PHE A 15 24.56 2.04 26.69
N CYS A 16 24.94 0.94 27.32
CA CYS A 16 25.64 0.95 28.59
C CYS A 16 27.14 1.23 28.36
N PRO A 17 27.83 1.94 29.27
CA PRO A 17 29.29 2.09 29.23
C PRO A 17 30.08 0.77 29.21
N CYS A 18 29.48 -0.35 29.63
CA CYS A 18 30.09 -1.68 29.49
C CYS A 18 30.04 -2.25 28.04
N GLY A 19 29.57 -1.48 27.07
CA GLY A 19 29.53 -1.84 25.65
C GLY A 19 28.29 -2.61 25.21
N LYS A 20 27.39 -2.95 26.13
CA LYS A 20 26.14 -3.65 25.83
C LYS A 20 25.02 -2.68 25.45
N SER A 21 24.10 -3.11 24.58
CA SER A 21 22.89 -2.35 24.29
C SER A 21 22.04 -2.21 25.55
N ASN A 22 21.48 -1.02 25.77
CA ASN A 22 20.57 -0.73 26.87
C ASN A 22 19.09 -0.73 26.42
N LYS A 23 18.78 -1.41 25.31
CA LYS A 23 17.39 -1.62 24.86
C LYS A 23 16.54 -2.32 25.93
N ASP A 24 17.17 -3.13 26.76
CA ASP A 24 16.56 -3.84 27.89
C ASP A 24 16.45 -3.00 29.17
N GLY A 25 16.97 -1.76 29.17
CA GLY A 25 16.89 -0.83 30.29
C GLY A 25 17.75 -1.20 31.51
N LYS A 26 18.72 -2.11 31.35
CA LYS A 26 19.60 -2.58 32.43
C LYS A 26 20.66 -1.57 32.88
N PHE A 27 20.88 -0.50 32.12
CA PHE A 27 21.69 0.63 32.54
C PHE A 27 20.80 1.78 33.03
N ALA A 28 20.95 2.10 34.31
CA ALA A 28 20.29 3.20 34.99
C ALA A 28 21.25 4.40 35.05
N SER A 29 21.14 5.30 34.07
CA SER A 29 21.93 6.52 34.03
C SER A 29 21.43 7.60 35.01
N TYR A 30 22.33 8.43 35.53
CA TYR A 30 21.98 9.63 36.30
C TYR A 30 21.31 10.71 35.44
N GLU A 31 20.50 11.57 36.06
CA GLU A 31 19.97 12.77 35.40
C GLU A 31 21.12 13.67 34.95
N GLY A 32 21.06 14.16 33.70
CA GLY A 32 22.14 14.95 33.08
C GLY A 32 23.28 14.14 32.43
N TYR A 33 23.38 12.83 32.69
CA TYR A 33 24.48 12.01 32.18
C TYR A 33 23.99 10.91 31.23
N GLU A 34 24.82 10.53 30.25
CA GLU A 34 24.54 9.41 29.33
C GLU A 34 25.47 8.22 29.56
N ASP A 35 26.58 8.43 30.26
CA ASP A 35 27.66 7.49 30.49
C ASP A 35 27.91 7.21 31.99
N LYS A 36 27.21 7.92 32.90
CA LYS A 36 27.34 7.77 34.36
C LYS A 36 26.07 7.18 34.95
N GLY A 37 26.21 6.22 35.87
CA GLY A 37 25.10 5.48 36.44
C GLY A 37 25.48 4.04 36.79
N TYR A 38 24.50 3.15 36.88
CA TYR A 38 24.72 1.76 37.29
C TYR A 38 24.19 0.77 36.25
N CYS A 39 24.97 -0.28 35.98
CA CYS A 39 24.57 -1.35 35.05
C CYS A 39 24.26 -2.66 35.79
N HIS A 40 23.01 -3.09 35.72
CA HIS A 40 22.54 -4.38 36.25
C HIS A 40 23.05 -5.60 35.46
N SER A 41 23.61 -5.42 34.25
CA SER A 41 24.09 -6.55 33.44
C SER A 41 25.54 -6.94 33.72
N CYS A 42 26.37 -6.01 34.18
CA CYS A 42 27.77 -6.26 34.52
C CYS A 42 28.10 -5.90 35.97
N ASP A 43 27.09 -5.47 36.73
CA ASP A 43 27.20 -5.07 38.14
C ASP A 43 28.30 -4.02 38.38
N LYS A 44 28.35 -3.00 37.51
CA LYS A 44 29.35 -1.92 37.58
C LYS A 44 28.70 -0.56 37.76
N HIS A 45 29.37 0.27 38.55
CA HIS A 45 29.00 1.64 38.83
C HIS A 45 29.95 2.60 38.08
N PHE A 46 29.39 3.52 37.32
CA PHE A 46 30.11 4.49 36.50
C PHE A 46 29.95 5.86 37.15
N SER A 47 30.90 6.23 37.99
CA SER A 47 30.83 7.41 38.86
C SER A 47 31.17 8.72 38.15
N VAL A 48 30.57 9.82 38.64
CA VAL A 48 30.78 11.19 38.11
C VAL A 48 32.13 11.76 38.54
N HIS A 49 32.66 11.31 39.68
CA HIS A 49 33.98 11.70 40.18
C HIS A 49 34.97 10.55 39.93
N GLU A 50 36.04 10.83 39.21
CA GLU A 50 37.19 9.93 39.09
C GLU A 50 38.00 9.99 40.38
N GLU A 51 37.72 9.09 41.33
CA GLU A 51 38.69 8.81 42.37
C GLU A 51 39.80 7.95 41.76
N LYS A 52 40.96 8.56 41.55
CA LYS A 52 42.19 7.87 41.18
C LYS A 52 42.66 7.07 42.39
N THR A 53 42.32 5.79 42.45
CA THR A 53 43.03 4.82 43.26
C THR A 53 44.04 4.10 42.37
N GLU A 54 45.32 4.30 42.69
CA GLU A 54 46.46 3.59 42.11
C GLU A 54 46.32 2.09 42.42
N GLY A 55 46.18 1.24 41.39
CA GLY A 55 46.25 -0.21 41.61
C GLY A 55 45.47 -1.14 40.66
N GLU A 56 44.77 -0.67 39.63
CA GLU A 56 44.09 -1.57 38.69
C GLU A 56 44.74 -1.53 37.29
N GLU A 57 45.03 -2.73 36.77
CA GLU A 57 45.61 -2.97 35.45
C GLU A 57 44.91 -2.13 34.38
N LYS A 58 45.71 -1.42 33.58
CA LYS A 58 45.24 -0.52 32.53
C LYS A 58 44.35 -1.25 31.52
N GLY A 59 43.06 -1.29 31.81
CA GLY A 59 42.01 -1.59 30.86
C GLY A 59 42.10 -0.57 29.73
N ASP A 60 42.46 -1.07 28.55
CA ASP A 60 42.56 -0.42 27.26
C ASP A 60 41.69 0.84 27.12
N GLN A 61 42.27 2.02 27.40
CA GLN A 61 41.64 3.34 27.30
C GLN A 61 41.54 3.82 25.84
N ARG A 62 41.21 2.93 24.91
CA ARG A 62 40.96 3.34 23.53
C ARG A 62 39.69 4.21 23.49
N PRO A 63 39.76 5.47 23.03
CA PRO A 63 38.56 6.30 22.89
C PRO A 63 37.55 5.57 22.01
N PHE A 64 36.32 5.44 22.52
CA PHE A 64 35.24 4.76 21.83
C PHE A 64 34.97 5.46 20.49
N THR A 65 35.33 4.79 19.41
CA THR A 65 34.87 5.15 18.07
C THR A 65 33.56 4.39 17.85
N PRO A 66 32.42 5.06 17.60
CA PRO A 66 31.20 4.36 17.26
C PRO A 66 31.51 3.40 16.09
N PRO A 67 31.03 2.15 16.14
CA PRO A 67 31.22 1.23 15.02
C PRO A 67 30.73 1.92 13.76
N ARG A 68 31.58 1.92 12.72
CA ARG A 68 31.26 2.59 11.46
C ARG A 68 29.88 2.11 11.01
N PRO A 69 28.98 3.01 10.57
CA PRO A 69 27.69 2.59 10.05
C PRO A 69 27.94 1.50 9.00
N ARG A 70 27.29 0.35 9.16
CA ARG A 70 27.43 -0.76 8.21
C ARG A 70 27.06 -0.25 6.82
N LYS A 71 27.85 -0.62 5.82
CA LYS A 71 27.56 -0.22 4.44
C LYS A 71 26.24 -0.87 4.05
N GLU A 72 25.28 -0.06 3.62
CA GLU A 72 23.98 -0.54 3.17
C GLU A 72 24.17 -1.62 2.11
N SER A 73 23.52 -2.77 2.30
CA SER A 73 23.61 -3.88 1.36
C SER A 73 22.58 -3.74 0.24
N PHE A 74 22.93 -4.25 -0.93
CA PHE A 74 22.09 -4.25 -2.12
C PHE A 74 22.11 -5.62 -2.79
N ILE A 75 21.03 -5.95 -3.50
CA ILE A 75 20.97 -7.15 -4.34
C ILE A 75 21.37 -6.74 -5.77
N GLU A 76 22.21 -7.55 -6.39
CA GLU A 76 22.64 -7.35 -7.77
C GLU A 76 21.47 -7.45 -8.76
N SER A 77 21.49 -6.62 -9.79
CA SER A 77 20.35 -6.42 -10.71
C SER A 77 19.98 -7.68 -11.51
N GLU A 78 20.95 -8.56 -11.75
CA GLU A 78 20.80 -9.81 -12.48
C GLU A 78 19.77 -10.72 -11.81
N TYR A 79 19.66 -10.70 -10.47
CA TYR A 79 18.65 -11.49 -9.76
C TYR A 79 17.24 -10.96 -9.99
N LEU A 80 17.09 -9.63 -10.07
CA LEU A 80 15.82 -9.01 -10.40
C LEU A 80 15.43 -9.36 -11.84
N GLU A 81 16.29 -9.07 -12.80
CA GLU A 81 16.02 -9.33 -14.23
C GLU A 81 15.76 -10.82 -14.51
N ALA A 82 16.52 -11.72 -13.90
CA ALA A 82 16.29 -13.16 -14.03
C ALA A 82 14.92 -13.61 -13.47
N SER A 83 14.31 -12.83 -12.58
CA SER A 83 12.99 -13.14 -12.00
C SER A 83 11.81 -12.59 -12.81
N LEU A 84 12.02 -11.67 -13.76
CA LEU A 84 10.96 -11.00 -14.53
C LEU A 84 10.44 -11.87 -15.69
N LYS A 85 10.12 -13.14 -15.41
CA LYS A 85 9.63 -14.14 -16.38
C LYS A 85 8.88 -15.28 -15.70
N GLY A 86 8.35 -16.22 -16.49
CA GLY A 86 7.67 -17.41 -15.99
C GLY A 86 6.35 -17.10 -15.28
N TYR A 87 5.62 -16.10 -15.81
CA TYR A 87 4.40 -15.59 -15.20
C TYR A 87 3.23 -16.58 -15.25
N ASP A 88 3.29 -17.58 -16.14
CA ASP A 88 2.43 -18.77 -16.17
C ASP A 88 2.46 -19.55 -14.84
N LYS A 89 3.60 -19.50 -14.13
CA LYS A 89 3.81 -20.20 -12.84
C LYS A 89 3.75 -19.27 -11.63
N ASN A 90 3.31 -18.03 -11.82
CA ASN A 90 3.22 -17.04 -10.76
C ASN A 90 1.76 -16.82 -10.37
N ASN A 91 1.33 -17.39 -9.24
CA ASN A 91 -0.08 -17.39 -8.84
C ASN A 91 -0.64 -15.97 -8.70
N PHE A 92 0.18 -15.03 -8.22
CA PHE A 92 -0.26 -13.65 -8.07
C PHE A 92 -0.49 -12.99 -9.44
N VAL A 93 0.39 -13.22 -10.41
CA VAL A 93 0.19 -12.70 -11.78
C VAL A 93 -1.00 -13.36 -12.46
N GLN A 94 -1.17 -14.68 -12.32
CA GLN A 94 -2.35 -15.39 -12.83
C GLN A 94 -3.65 -14.86 -12.22
N PHE A 95 -3.65 -14.53 -10.93
CA PHE A 95 -4.76 -13.87 -10.27
C PHE A 95 -5.07 -12.50 -10.92
N LEU A 96 -4.05 -11.66 -11.13
CA LEU A 96 -4.23 -10.34 -11.75
C LEU A 96 -4.77 -10.44 -13.18
N VAL A 97 -4.22 -11.34 -14.00
CA VAL A 97 -4.67 -11.54 -15.40
C VAL A 97 -6.14 -11.93 -15.45
N ARG A 98 -6.56 -12.85 -14.58
CA ARG A 98 -7.96 -13.26 -14.51
C ARG A 98 -8.88 -12.15 -13.98
N ALA A 99 -8.41 -11.32 -13.06
CA ALA A 99 -9.22 -10.26 -12.45
C ALA A 99 -9.35 -9.01 -13.35
N PHE A 100 -8.32 -8.68 -14.14
CA PHE A 100 -8.24 -7.39 -14.85
C PHE A 100 -7.97 -7.50 -16.36
N GLY A 101 -7.82 -8.73 -16.88
CA GLY A 101 -7.34 -8.98 -18.24
C GLY A 101 -5.81 -8.92 -18.35
N GLU A 102 -5.28 -9.55 -19.40
CA GLU A 102 -3.84 -9.71 -19.59
C GLU A 102 -3.11 -8.37 -19.73
N GLU A 103 -3.64 -7.44 -20.54
CA GLU A 103 -2.99 -6.16 -20.81
C GLU A 103 -2.75 -5.33 -19.54
N LYS A 104 -3.82 -5.04 -18.79
CA LYS A 104 -3.74 -4.24 -17.55
C LYS A 104 -2.87 -4.92 -16.49
N ALA A 105 -3.03 -6.24 -16.32
CA ALA A 105 -2.27 -7.02 -15.36
C ALA A 105 -0.76 -6.99 -15.69
N MET A 106 -0.40 -7.25 -16.94
CA MET A 106 0.99 -7.30 -17.36
C MET A 106 1.65 -5.92 -17.36
N GLN A 107 0.89 -4.85 -17.65
CA GLN A 107 1.35 -3.48 -17.47
C GLN A 107 1.74 -3.21 -16.01
N ALA A 108 0.85 -3.53 -15.06
CA ALA A 108 1.13 -3.33 -13.63
C ALA A 108 2.31 -4.18 -13.15
N VAL A 109 2.36 -5.47 -13.55
CA VAL A 109 3.48 -6.38 -13.26
C VAL A 109 4.81 -5.83 -13.74
N LYS A 110 4.86 -5.28 -14.95
CA LYS A 110 6.06 -4.66 -15.54
C LYS A 110 6.49 -3.40 -14.79
N VAL A 111 5.55 -2.50 -14.50
CA VAL A 111 5.79 -1.23 -13.78
C VAL A 111 6.34 -1.49 -12.39
N TYR A 112 5.70 -2.40 -11.64
CA TYR A 112 6.11 -2.75 -10.28
C TYR A 112 7.25 -3.76 -10.21
N LYS A 113 7.75 -4.22 -11.36
CA LYS A 113 8.83 -5.22 -11.47
C LYS A 113 8.51 -6.48 -10.66
N VAL A 114 7.29 -7.01 -10.75
CA VAL A 114 6.92 -8.23 -10.00
C VAL A 114 7.71 -9.41 -10.57
N GLY A 115 8.47 -10.08 -9.70
CA GLY A 115 9.28 -11.25 -10.07
C GLY A 115 8.56 -12.56 -9.77
N THR A 116 9.06 -13.65 -10.36
CA THR A 116 8.67 -15.03 -10.07
C THR A 116 9.77 -15.72 -9.29
N SER A 117 9.42 -16.41 -8.21
CA SER A 117 10.37 -17.16 -7.38
C SER A 117 10.21 -18.66 -7.58
N LYS A 118 11.34 -19.37 -7.63
CA LYS A 118 11.37 -20.84 -7.62
C LYS A 118 11.36 -21.43 -6.20
N ARG A 119 11.34 -20.59 -5.16
CA ARG A 119 11.40 -21.05 -3.76
C ARG A 119 10.23 -21.94 -3.38
N TRP A 120 9.05 -21.63 -3.91
CA TRP A 120 7.82 -22.40 -3.81
C TRP A 120 7.05 -22.29 -5.12
N GLN A 121 6.26 -23.30 -5.46
CA GLN A 121 5.37 -23.25 -6.62
C GLN A 121 4.38 -22.09 -6.47
N GLY A 122 4.19 -21.31 -7.54
CA GLY A 122 3.27 -20.17 -7.52
C GLY A 122 3.83 -18.89 -6.90
N ALA A 123 5.07 -18.89 -6.40
CA ALA A 123 5.61 -17.79 -5.61
C ALA A 123 5.98 -16.57 -6.47
N ASN A 124 5.66 -15.39 -5.94
CA ASN A 124 6.06 -14.10 -6.51
C ASN A 124 7.15 -13.43 -5.65
N ILE A 125 7.79 -12.42 -6.21
CA ILE A 125 8.74 -11.54 -5.53
C ILE A 125 8.24 -10.10 -5.65
N PHE A 126 8.03 -9.45 -4.52
CA PHE A 126 7.86 -8.00 -4.45
C PHE A 126 9.23 -7.37 -4.17
N TRP A 127 9.86 -6.85 -5.21
CA TRP A 127 11.16 -6.22 -5.10
C TRP A 127 11.08 -4.86 -4.41
N GLN A 128 11.94 -4.65 -3.43
CA GLN A 128 12.10 -3.36 -2.74
C GLN A 128 13.19 -2.57 -3.44
N ILE A 129 12.79 -1.83 -4.47
CA ILE A 129 13.65 -0.93 -5.22
C ILE A 129 13.46 0.48 -4.66
N ASP A 130 14.54 1.10 -4.21
CA ASP A 130 14.46 2.44 -3.64
C ASP A 130 14.35 3.54 -4.71
N HIS A 131 14.16 4.79 -4.26
CA HIS A 131 14.04 5.96 -5.13
C HIS A 131 15.31 6.29 -5.94
N LYS A 132 16.45 5.66 -5.64
CA LYS A 132 17.71 5.77 -6.39
C LYS A 132 17.94 4.54 -7.28
N HIS A 133 16.89 3.75 -7.51
CA HIS A 133 16.93 2.52 -8.29
C HIS A 133 17.91 1.46 -7.75
N LYS A 134 18.18 1.47 -6.44
CA LYS A 134 18.97 0.42 -5.79
C LYS A 134 18.07 -0.63 -5.18
N ILE A 135 18.40 -1.91 -5.39
CA ILE A 135 17.58 -3.04 -4.93
C ILE A 135 17.95 -3.36 -3.49
N ARG A 136 17.07 -3.02 -2.55
CA ARG A 136 17.26 -3.21 -1.11
C ARG A 136 17.02 -4.64 -0.66
N SER A 137 16.04 -5.30 -1.26
CA SER A 137 15.67 -6.70 -0.99
C SER A 137 14.58 -7.15 -1.97
N GLY A 138 14.09 -8.37 -1.82
CA GLY A 138 12.84 -8.83 -2.43
C GLY A 138 12.07 -9.67 -1.43
N LYS A 139 10.76 -9.43 -1.29
CA LYS A 139 9.87 -10.20 -0.42
C LYS A 139 9.21 -11.31 -1.23
N ILE A 140 9.49 -12.56 -0.88
CA ILE A 140 8.95 -13.74 -1.55
C ILE A 140 7.66 -14.14 -0.86
N MET A 141 6.59 -14.28 -1.64
CA MET A 141 5.23 -14.51 -1.15
C MET A 141 4.55 -15.56 -2.03
N VAL A 142 3.53 -16.23 -1.49
CA VAL A 142 2.66 -17.13 -2.25
C VAL A 142 1.22 -16.69 -2.06
N TYR A 143 0.50 -16.59 -3.16
CA TYR A 143 -0.92 -16.30 -3.19
C TYR A 143 -1.67 -17.47 -3.81
N ASP A 144 -2.95 -17.55 -3.48
CA ASP A 144 -3.88 -18.38 -4.22
C ASP A 144 -4.21 -17.71 -5.57
N SER A 145 -4.13 -18.48 -6.66
CA SER A 145 -4.32 -17.97 -8.02
C SER A 145 -5.79 -17.66 -8.33
N SER A 146 -6.73 -18.28 -7.61
CA SER A 146 -8.17 -18.15 -7.82
C SER A 146 -8.84 -17.09 -6.94
N THR A 147 -8.28 -16.80 -5.77
CA THR A 147 -8.87 -15.85 -4.82
C THR A 147 -7.97 -14.65 -4.54
N GLY A 148 -6.68 -14.71 -4.90
CA GLY A 148 -5.72 -13.68 -4.53
C GLY A 148 -5.43 -13.62 -3.04
N LYS A 149 -5.91 -14.60 -2.25
CA LYS A 149 -5.64 -14.70 -0.81
C LYS A 149 -4.21 -15.13 -0.56
N ARG A 150 -3.56 -14.47 0.40
CA ARG A 150 -2.19 -14.77 0.81
C ARG A 150 -2.13 -16.14 1.51
N GLN A 151 -1.16 -16.97 1.14
CA GLN A 151 -0.80 -18.16 1.90
C GLN A 151 0.21 -17.83 3.01
N ASN A 152 0.25 -18.64 4.07
CA ASN A 152 1.17 -18.44 5.19
C ASN A 152 2.61 -18.89 4.87
N LYS A 153 3.18 -18.35 3.79
CA LYS A 153 4.56 -18.57 3.33
C LYS A 153 5.16 -17.23 2.95
N ASN A 154 6.21 -16.82 3.66
CA ASN A 154 6.98 -15.63 3.32
C ASN A 154 8.47 -15.88 3.53
N SER A 155 9.30 -15.24 2.71
CA SER A 155 10.75 -15.26 2.83
C SER A 155 11.34 -14.01 2.20
N TRP A 156 12.65 -13.86 2.27
CA TRP A 156 13.39 -12.76 1.68
C TRP A 156 14.44 -13.28 0.70
N VAL A 157 14.62 -12.55 -0.40
CA VAL A 157 15.58 -12.93 -1.44
C VAL A 157 17.00 -13.04 -0.88
N HIS A 158 17.48 -12.07 -0.09
CA HIS A 158 18.83 -12.14 0.50
C HIS A 158 19.02 -13.37 1.40
N SER A 159 17.97 -13.81 2.10
CA SER A 159 18.02 -15.04 2.90
C SER A 159 18.08 -16.31 2.03
N VAL A 160 17.33 -16.33 0.92
CA VAL A 160 17.35 -17.47 -0.03
C VAL A 160 18.68 -17.55 -0.78
N LEU A 161 19.26 -16.41 -1.13
CA LEU A 161 20.59 -16.30 -1.75
C LEU A 161 21.74 -16.54 -0.76
N LYS A 162 21.44 -16.64 0.55
CA LYS A 162 22.43 -16.81 1.62
C LYS A 162 23.52 -15.74 1.59
N LEU A 163 23.14 -14.49 1.35
CA LEU A 163 24.09 -13.37 1.35
C LEU A 163 24.59 -13.13 2.79
N GLU A 164 25.90 -13.28 2.99
CA GLU A 164 26.55 -13.06 4.28
C GLU A 164 26.61 -11.56 4.61
N ASP A 165 26.52 -11.23 5.91
CA ASP A 165 26.58 -9.86 6.44
C ASP A 165 25.61 -8.85 5.80
N PHE A 166 24.50 -9.34 5.22
CA PHE A 166 23.52 -8.49 4.53
C PHE A 166 22.78 -7.55 5.50
N ASP A 167 23.02 -6.25 5.36
CA ASP A 167 22.34 -5.20 6.12
C ASP A 167 21.00 -4.84 5.47
N LEU A 168 19.92 -5.42 5.99
CA LEU A 168 18.56 -5.20 5.48
C LEU A 168 18.06 -3.80 5.83
N ASN A 169 18.06 -2.90 4.83
CA ASN A 169 17.44 -1.58 4.91
C ASN A 169 16.24 -1.46 3.97
N GLN A 170 15.04 -1.76 4.47
CA GLN A 170 13.82 -1.77 3.66
C GLN A 170 13.37 -0.37 3.23
N CYS A 171 12.92 -0.22 1.99
CA CYS A 171 12.23 0.98 1.49
C CYS A 171 10.70 0.74 1.38
N LEU A 172 9.95 1.75 0.95
CA LEU A 172 8.57 1.53 0.51
C LEU A 172 8.60 0.73 -0.80
N PHE A 173 7.72 -0.25 -0.95
CA PHE A 173 7.50 -0.91 -2.23
C PHE A 173 6.96 0.11 -3.24
N GLY A 174 7.44 0.08 -4.48
CA GLY A 174 7.09 1.06 -5.51
C GLY A 174 7.88 2.38 -5.45
N SER A 175 8.84 2.55 -4.53
CA SER A 175 9.58 3.83 -4.40
C SER A 175 10.28 4.25 -5.69
N HIS A 176 10.66 3.30 -6.54
CA HIS A 176 11.25 3.55 -7.86
C HIS A 176 10.30 4.22 -8.86
N LEU A 177 9.01 4.31 -8.56
CA LEU A 177 8.00 4.92 -9.42
C LEU A 177 7.85 6.43 -9.22
N ILE A 178 8.41 6.98 -8.15
CA ILE A 178 8.12 8.38 -7.75
C ILE A 178 8.63 9.42 -8.75
N THR A 179 9.61 9.07 -9.58
CA THR A 179 10.22 9.93 -10.60
C THR A 179 9.49 9.86 -11.94
N SER A 180 8.50 8.97 -12.08
CA SER A 180 7.75 8.81 -13.33
C SER A 180 6.86 10.02 -13.65
N ASP A 181 6.21 10.58 -12.62
CA ASP A 181 5.30 11.71 -12.74
C ASP A 181 5.26 12.49 -11.42
N HIS A 182 5.71 13.74 -11.46
CA HIS A 182 5.73 14.62 -10.29
C HIS A 182 4.37 15.28 -10.00
N SER A 183 3.45 15.29 -10.97
CA SER A 183 2.11 15.87 -10.81
C SER A 183 1.17 14.95 -10.03
N LYS A 184 1.39 13.63 -10.11
CA LYS A 184 0.58 12.65 -9.40
C LYS A 184 0.82 12.69 -7.90
N SER A 185 -0.28 12.62 -7.16
CA SER A 185 -0.27 12.38 -5.71
C SER A 185 0.13 10.93 -5.42
N ILE A 186 0.57 10.67 -4.19
CA ILE A 186 1.09 9.37 -3.77
C ILE A 186 0.10 8.73 -2.81
N GLY A 187 -0.42 7.56 -3.17
CA GLY A 187 -1.18 6.70 -2.27
C GLY A 187 -0.24 5.71 -1.56
N ILE A 188 -0.32 5.60 -0.23
CA ILE A 188 0.43 4.61 0.53
C ILE A 188 -0.54 3.66 1.22
N VAL A 189 -0.36 2.36 0.99
CA VAL A 189 -1.14 1.25 1.59
C VAL A 189 -0.25 0.32 2.41
N GLU A 190 -0.83 -0.62 3.14
CA GLU A 190 -0.05 -1.58 3.92
C GLU A 190 0.69 -2.58 3.05
N SER A 191 -0.02 -3.21 2.12
CA SER A 191 0.46 -4.40 1.41
C SER A 191 0.86 -4.13 -0.04
N GLU A 192 1.85 -4.88 -0.52
CA GLU A 192 2.33 -4.79 -1.89
C GLU A 192 1.26 -5.23 -2.91
N LYS A 193 0.42 -6.22 -2.56
CA LYS A 193 -0.76 -6.64 -3.35
C LYS A 193 -1.68 -5.46 -3.59
N THR A 194 -2.06 -4.77 -2.51
CA THR A 194 -3.04 -3.67 -2.52
C THR A 194 -2.53 -2.53 -3.40
N ALA A 195 -1.23 -2.19 -3.32
CA ALA A 195 -0.66 -1.13 -4.15
C ALA A 195 -0.74 -1.43 -5.64
N ILE A 196 -0.49 -2.69 -6.04
CA ILE A 196 -0.57 -3.10 -7.45
C ILE A 196 -2.01 -3.08 -7.95
N ILE A 197 -2.95 -3.64 -7.20
CA ILE A 197 -4.37 -3.62 -7.59
C ILE A 197 -4.88 -2.18 -7.68
N ALA A 198 -4.58 -1.36 -6.68
CA ALA A 198 -4.98 0.05 -6.66
C ALA A 198 -4.36 0.83 -7.83
N SER A 199 -3.15 0.49 -8.30
CA SER A 199 -2.55 1.12 -9.48
C SER A 199 -3.29 0.83 -10.79
N ILE A 200 -4.00 -0.31 -10.89
CA ILE A 200 -4.82 -0.66 -12.04
C ILE A 200 -6.14 0.13 -11.99
N LEU A 201 -6.76 0.20 -10.81
CA LEU A 201 -8.11 0.76 -10.62
C LEU A 201 -8.11 2.28 -10.41
N MET A 202 -7.01 2.84 -9.94
CA MET A 202 -6.84 4.27 -9.64
C MET A 202 -5.46 4.78 -10.16
N PRO A 203 -5.25 4.82 -11.49
CA PRO A 203 -3.97 5.13 -12.11
C PRO A 203 -3.54 6.61 -11.98
N GLU A 204 -4.41 7.49 -11.47
CA GLU A 204 -4.10 8.90 -11.19
C GLU A 204 -3.18 9.10 -9.98
N LEU A 205 -3.01 8.07 -9.14
CA LEU A 205 -2.06 8.06 -8.03
C LEU A 205 -0.86 7.17 -8.34
N ILE A 206 0.29 7.53 -7.75
CA ILE A 206 1.43 6.60 -7.62
C ILE A 206 1.23 5.82 -6.34
N TRP A 207 1.09 4.49 -6.45
CA TRP A 207 0.83 3.63 -5.29
C TRP A 207 2.10 3.01 -4.72
N LEU A 208 2.32 3.22 -3.44
CA LEU A 208 3.41 2.64 -2.66
C LEU A 208 2.86 1.73 -1.55
N ALA A 209 3.68 0.80 -1.07
CA ALA A 209 3.32 0.01 0.12
C ALA A 209 4.38 0.08 1.22
N SER A 210 3.92 0.14 2.47
CA SER A 210 4.77 0.19 3.66
C SER A 210 5.37 -1.16 4.06
N GLY A 211 4.75 -2.27 3.60
CA GLY A 211 5.13 -3.63 3.94
C GLY A 211 4.49 -4.13 5.24
N GLY A 212 3.36 -3.54 5.63
CA GLY A 212 2.56 -3.82 6.83
C GLY A 212 2.39 -2.60 7.74
N LYS A 213 1.39 -2.62 8.64
CA LYS A 213 1.00 -1.48 9.51
C LYS A 213 2.12 -0.73 10.24
N ALA A 214 3.15 -1.43 10.71
CA ALA A 214 4.30 -0.83 11.41
C ALA A 214 5.46 -0.42 10.46
N GLY A 215 5.24 -0.50 9.15
CA GLY A 215 6.23 -0.31 8.10
C GLY A 215 6.50 1.15 7.75
N LEU A 216 5.61 2.07 8.13
CA LEU A 216 5.73 3.50 7.89
C LEU A 216 6.66 4.15 8.93
N LYS A 217 7.75 4.75 8.46
CA LYS A 217 8.79 5.36 9.32
C LYS A 217 9.35 6.62 8.66
N THR A 218 9.84 7.56 9.45
CA THR A 218 10.47 8.81 8.97
C THR A 218 11.54 8.57 7.91
N SER A 219 12.40 7.56 8.10
CA SER A 219 13.46 7.21 7.14
C SER A 219 12.94 6.77 5.77
N LYS A 220 11.72 6.21 5.71
CA LYS A 220 11.10 5.72 4.48
C LYS A 220 10.27 6.76 3.72
N VAL A 221 9.98 7.91 4.31
CA VAL A 221 9.14 8.94 3.69
C VAL A 221 9.85 10.28 3.49
N LYS A 222 11.04 10.46 4.07
CA LYS A 222 11.80 11.73 3.95
C LYS A 222 12.07 12.15 2.50
N PHE A 223 12.23 11.21 1.58
CA PHE A 223 12.46 11.51 0.16
C PHE A 223 11.19 11.99 -0.57
N LEU A 224 10.02 11.93 0.08
CA LEU A 224 8.73 12.36 -0.46
C LEU A 224 8.34 13.79 -0.07
N VAL A 225 9.26 14.57 0.51
CA VAL A 225 9.04 16.00 0.78
C VAL A 225 8.60 16.70 -0.50
N ASN A 226 7.67 17.66 -0.37
CA ASN A 226 7.02 18.37 -1.49
C ASN A 226 6.16 17.49 -2.42
N ARG A 227 5.79 16.27 -2.00
CA ARG A 227 4.75 15.46 -2.66
C ARG A 227 3.48 15.46 -1.83
N ASN A 228 2.34 15.36 -2.50
CA ASN A 228 1.04 15.16 -1.85
C ASN A 228 0.88 13.67 -1.53
N ILE A 229 0.85 13.31 -0.25
CA ILE A 229 0.80 11.92 0.21
C ILE A 229 -0.55 11.65 0.89
N ILE A 230 -1.21 10.57 0.50
CA ILE A 230 -2.44 10.08 1.09
C ILE A 230 -2.19 8.66 1.63
N LEU A 231 -2.37 8.49 2.93
CA LEU A 231 -2.31 7.20 3.59
C LEU A 231 -3.69 6.54 3.55
N PHE A 232 -3.74 5.27 3.13
CA PHE A 232 -4.93 4.43 3.10
C PHE A 232 -4.73 3.24 4.06
N PRO A 233 -5.03 3.41 5.36
CA PRO A 233 -4.88 2.33 6.34
C PRO A 233 -5.93 1.24 6.13
N ASP A 234 -5.57 -0.03 6.35
CA ASP A 234 -6.51 -1.14 6.25
C ASP A 234 -7.51 -1.11 7.43
N LEU A 235 -8.69 -1.72 7.24
CA LEU A 235 -9.65 -1.88 8.33
C LEU A 235 -9.09 -2.81 9.40
N SER A 236 -9.22 -2.38 10.65
CA SER A 236 -8.80 -3.18 11.80
C SER A 236 -9.91 -4.11 12.24
N LYS A 237 -9.55 -5.36 12.53
CA LYS A 237 -10.49 -6.33 13.06
C LYS A 237 -10.87 -5.94 14.49
N PRO A 238 -12.09 -6.24 14.96
CA PRO A 238 -12.46 -5.96 16.35
C PRO A 238 -11.51 -6.61 17.38
N ALA A 239 -10.88 -7.73 17.04
CA ALA A 239 -9.91 -8.42 17.88
C ALA A 239 -8.48 -7.85 17.80
N ASP A 240 -8.21 -6.90 16.90
CA ASP A 240 -6.89 -6.30 16.77
C ASP A 240 -6.60 -5.38 17.96
N LYS A 241 -5.44 -5.61 18.59
CA LYS A 241 -4.97 -4.79 19.72
C LYS A 241 -4.71 -3.33 19.35
N VAL A 242 -4.50 -3.05 18.07
CA VAL A 242 -4.11 -1.73 17.55
C VAL A 242 -4.96 -1.44 16.33
N ASN A 243 -5.76 -0.37 16.43
CA ASN A 243 -6.47 0.19 15.29
C ASN A 243 -5.46 0.85 14.32
N CYS A 244 -5.43 0.40 13.07
CA CYS A 244 -4.50 0.81 12.04
C CYS A 244 -4.74 2.27 11.61
N TYR A 245 -5.99 2.68 11.44
CA TYR A 245 -6.34 4.06 11.11
C TYR A 245 -5.78 5.03 12.17
N GLN A 246 -5.97 4.73 13.44
CA GLN A 246 -5.45 5.55 14.54
C GLN A 246 -3.92 5.51 14.58
N LEU A 247 -3.30 4.33 14.44
CA LEU A 247 -1.84 4.20 14.36
C LEU A 247 -1.24 5.08 13.25
N TRP A 248 -1.85 5.07 12.07
CA TRP A 248 -1.38 5.83 10.92
C TRP A 248 -1.67 7.32 11.05
N LYS A 249 -2.76 7.70 11.70
CA LYS A 249 -3.07 9.08 12.06
C LYS A 249 -2.04 9.66 13.03
N ASP A 250 -1.67 8.90 14.06
CA ASP A 250 -0.63 9.29 15.01
C ASP A 250 0.74 9.35 14.32
N THR A 251 1.07 8.34 13.51
CA THR A 251 2.31 8.34 12.72
C THR A 251 2.39 9.55 11.77
N ALA A 252 1.29 9.89 11.08
CA ALA A 252 1.25 11.05 10.19
C ALA A 252 1.47 12.37 10.95
N LYS A 253 0.95 12.48 12.18
CA LYS A 253 1.21 13.63 13.06
C LYS A 253 2.69 13.71 13.44
N GLU A 254 3.29 12.61 13.90
CA GLU A 254 4.72 12.54 14.23
C GLU A 254 5.61 12.89 13.02
N LEU A 255 5.22 12.45 11.82
CA LEU A 255 5.92 12.76 10.58
C LEU A 255 5.87 14.25 10.24
N LYS A 256 4.71 14.90 10.41
CA LYS A 256 4.56 16.36 10.21
C LYS A 256 5.40 17.15 11.20
N GLU A 257 5.43 16.72 12.46
CA GLU A 257 6.26 17.34 13.49
C GLU A 257 7.76 17.17 13.19
N SER A 258 8.16 16.00 12.69
CA SER A 258 9.56 15.68 12.38
C SER A 258 10.06 16.26 11.05
N ILE A 259 9.16 16.51 10.10
CA ILE A 259 9.47 16.96 8.73
C ILE A 259 8.48 18.08 8.35
N PRO A 260 8.78 19.35 8.67
CA PRO A 260 7.83 20.45 8.48
C PRO A 260 7.29 20.64 7.04
N ALA A 261 8.05 20.21 6.03
CA ALA A 261 7.68 20.33 4.61
C ALA A 261 6.99 19.06 4.03
N ILE A 262 6.60 18.09 4.86
CA ILE A 262 5.88 16.90 4.39
C ILE A 262 4.38 17.21 4.26
N ASN A 263 3.82 16.99 3.07
CA ASN A 263 2.37 17.05 2.87
C ASN A 263 1.77 15.64 2.92
N ILE A 264 1.26 15.26 4.08
CA ILE A 264 0.70 13.92 4.32
C ILE A 264 -0.69 14.01 4.97
N GLN A 265 -1.63 13.22 4.47
CA GLN A 265 -2.96 13.08 5.05
C GLN A 265 -3.33 11.61 5.18
N VAL A 266 -4.27 11.31 6.07
CA VAL A 266 -4.81 9.96 6.27
C VAL A 266 -6.24 9.95 5.78
N SER A 267 -6.54 9.04 4.85
CA SER A 267 -7.90 8.83 4.39
C SER A 267 -8.71 8.12 5.47
N ASP A 268 -9.86 8.70 5.81
CA ASP A 268 -10.88 8.10 6.68
C ASP A 268 -11.96 7.34 5.89
N TYR A 269 -11.79 7.21 4.57
CA TYR A 269 -12.81 6.67 3.68
C TYR A 269 -13.31 5.29 4.11
N LEU A 270 -12.39 4.37 4.42
CA LEU A 270 -12.71 3.02 4.88
C LEU A 270 -13.33 3.05 6.28
N GLU A 271 -12.68 3.74 7.23
CA GLU A 271 -13.14 3.83 8.62
C GLU A 271 -14.57 4.38 8.73
N ALA A 272 -14.91 5.37 7.91
CA ALA A 272 -16.21 6.04 7.94
C ALA A 272 -17.35 5.27 7.24
N ARG A 273 -17.03 4.27 6.39
CA ARG A 273 -18.02 3.58 5.54
C ARG A 273 -18.14 2.08 5.81
N ALA A 274 -17.15 1.49 6.48
CA ALA A 274 -17.11 0.06 6.68
C ALA A 274 -18.21 -0.44 7.62
N THR A 275 -18.88 -1.51 7.20
CA THR A 275 -19.77 -2.29 8.08
C THR A 275 -18.95 -3.11 9.09
N ASP A 276 -19.61 -3.63 10.12
CA ASP A 276 -18.93 -4.47 11.13
C ASP A 276 -18.42 -5.78 10.52
N GLU A 277 -19.11 -6.32 9.52
CA GLU A 277 -18.68 -7.48 8.73
C GLU A 277 -17.40 -7.16 7.95
N GLU A 278 -17.36 -6.04 7.22
CA GLU A 278 -16.18 -5.61 6.45
C GLU A 278 -14.97 -5.36 7.36
N LYS A 279 -15.20 -4.81 8.57
CA LYS A 279 -14.17 -4.69 9.61
C LYS A 279 -13.68 -6.06 10.10
N SER A 280 -14.58 -7.03 10.30
CA SER A 280 -14.21 -8.38 10.74
C SER A 280 -13.34 -9.13 9.71
N GLU A 281 -13.57 -8.86 8.43
CA GLU A 281 -12.76 -9.39 7.34
C GLU A 281 -11.40 -8.67 7.23
N GLY A 282 -11.36 -7.39 7.62
CA GLY A 282 -10.18 -6.53 7.59
C GLY A 282 -9.88 -6.08 6.17
N LEU A 283 -10.90 -5.59 5.46
CA LEU A 283 -10.79 -5.17 4.06
C LEU A 283 -9.83 -3.99 3.89
N ASP A 284 -9.17 -3.96 2.75
CA ASP A 284 -8.30 -2.88 2.30
C ASP A 284 -8.97 -2.02 1.20
N ILE A 285 -8.31 -0.93 0.78
CA ILE A 285 -8.87 -0.03 -0.23
C ILE A 285 -9.06 -0.71 -1.60
N ALA A 286 -8.23 -1.71 -1.93
CA ALA A 286 -8.35 -2.45 -3.18
C ALA A 286 -9.59 -3.35 -3.18
N ASP A 287 -9.97 -3.92 -2.04
CA ASP A 287 -11.21 -4.70 -1.92
C ASP A 287 -12.45 -3.83 -2.21
N TYR A 288 -12.46 -2.57 -1.75
CA TYR A 288 -13.53 -1.61 -2.08
C TYR A 288 -13.52 -1.22 -3.56
N PHE A 289 -12.35 -1.03 -4.17
CA PHE A 289 -12.26 -0.74 -5.60
C PHE A 289 -12.75 -1.92 -6.45
N LEU A 290 -12.41 -3.16 -6.07
CA LEU A 290 -12.86 -4.37 -6.73
C LEU A 290 -14.39 -4.53 -6.65
N LYS A 291 -14.95 -4.33 -5.46
CA LYS A 291 -16.41 -4.35 -5.25
C LYS A 291 -17.10 -3.31 -6.14
N TRP A 292 -16.57 -2.09 -6.18
CA TRP A 292 -17.12 -1.02 -7.02
C TRP A 292 -17.01 -1.36 -8.51
N GLU A 293 -15.89 -1.88 -8.99
CA GLU A 293 -15.71 -2.24 -10.40
C GLU A 293 -16.73 -3.31 -10.81
N TRP A 294 -16.85 -4.40 -10.04
CA TRP A 294 -17.81 -5.49 -10.32
C TRP A 294 -19.28 -5.04 -10.27
N GLU A 295 -19.63 -4.16 -9.32
CA GLU A 295 -20.98 -3.59 -9.25
C GLU A 295 -21.29 -2.70 -10.46
N ASN A 296 -20.31 -1.97 -11.02
CA ASN A 296 -20.53 -1.16 -12.20
C ASN A 296 -20.54 -1.99 -13.50
N GLU A 297 -19.69 -3.01 -13.62
CA GLU A 297 -19.70 -3.95 -14.75
C GLU A 297 -21.03 -4.73 -14.83
N GLY A 298 -21.56 -5.20 -13.68
CA GLY A 298 -22.86 -5.88 -13.62
C GLY A 298 -24.03 -4.97 -14.01
N ASN A 299 -23.94 -3.68 -13.71
CA ASN A 299 -24.93 -2.68 -14.11
C ASN A 299 -24.86 -2.29 -15.60
N GLU A 300 -23.68 -2.39 -16.22
CA GLU A 300 -23.51 -2.22 -17.67
C GLU A 300 -23.89 -3.48 -18.46
N ALA A 301 -23.60 -4.67 -17.94
CA ALA A 301 -24.05 -5.94 -18.51
C ALA A 301 -25.59 -6.07 -18.49
N SER A 302 -26.25 -5.51 -17.47
CA SER A 302 -27.71 -5.44 -17.35
C SER A 302 -28.37 -4.39 -18.27
N LYS A 303 -27.57 -3.60 -19.00
CA LYS A 303 -28.03 -2.61 -19.99
C LYS A 303 -27.76 -3.02 -21.44
N LYS A 304 -27.20 -4.21 -21.69
CA LYS A 304 -27.13 -4.75 -23.05
C LYS A 304 -28.53 -5.12 -23.52
N PRO A 305 -28.98 -4.72 -24.72
CA PRO A 305 -30.21 -5.23 -25.29
C PRO A 305 -30.08 -6.75 -25.41
N LEU A 306 -31.09 -7.49 -24.94
CA LEU A 306 -31.29 -8.88 -25.35
C LEU A 306 -31.41 -8.89 -26.89
N PHE A 307 -30.33 -9.19 -27.58
CA PHE A 307 -30.44 -9.71 -28.93
C PHE A 307 -30.86 -11.18 -28.77
N SER A 308 -32.14 -11.42 -29.06
CA SER A 308 -32.72 -12.74 -29.18
C SER A 308 -31.95 -13.55 -30.21
N GLU A 309 -31.42 -14.69 -29.80
CA GLU A 309 -31.00 -15.75 -30.71
C GLU A 309 -32.20 -16.12 -31.60
N SER A 310 -32.09 -15.82 -32.89
CA SER A 310 -32.97 -16.37 -33.90
C SER A 310 -32.11 -17.01 -34.99
N ASN A 311 -32.28 -18.33 -35.09
CA ASN A 311 -32.15 -19.16 -36.28
C ASN A 311 -30.78 -19.21 -36.96
N ILE A 312 -29.97 -20.19 -36.55
CA ILE A 312 -29.00 -20.85 -37.44
C ILE A 312 -29.70 -22.08 -38.03
N PRO A 313 -29.94 -22.17 -39.35
CA PRO A 313 -30.30 -23.44 -39.96
C PRO A 313 -29.04 -24.29 -40.21
N ASN A 314 -29.17 -25.58 -39.92
CA ASN A 314 -28.21 -26.64 -40.25
C ASN A 314 -28.07 -26.77 -41.77
N GLU A 315 -26.84 -26.91 -42.27
CA GLU A 315 -26.58 -27.63 -43.52
C GLU A 315 -25.36 -28.55 -43.34
N GLU A 316 -25.62 -29.84 -43.57
CA GLU A 316 -24.64 -30.90 -43.78
C GLU A 316 -24.17 -30.88 -45.24
N ASN A 317 -22.88 -31.22 -45.44
CA ASN A 317 -22.27 -31.89 -46.59
C ASN A 317 -22.62 -31.45 -48.03
N GLU A 318 -21.63 -30.91 -48.75
CA GLU A 318 -21.29 -31.41 -50.10
C GLU A 318 -19.87 -30.99 -50.53
N GLU A 319 -19.26 -31.86 -51.34
CA GLU A 319 -17.85 -31.90 -51.73
C GLU A 319 -17.47 -30.97 -52.92
N ASN A 320 -16.17 -30.68 -52.98
CA ASN A 320 -15.33 -30.51 -54.18
C ASN A 320 -15.58 -29.39 -55.22
N ASP A 321 -14.52 -28.58 -55.37
CA ASP A 321 -13.79 -28.29 -56.63
C ASP A 321 -13.66 -26.81 -57.07
N HIS A 322 -12.40 -26.52 -57.40
CA HIS A 322 -11.80 -25.48 -58.23
C HIS A 322 -12.09 -23.97 -58.08
N SER A 323 -10.95 -23.25 -58.02
CA SER A 323 -10.66 -21.90 -58.54
C SER A 323 -10.74 -20.72 -57.56
N GLN A 324 -9.61 -20.43 -56.89
CA GLN A 324 -9.37 -19.11 -56.31
C GLN A 324 -8.75 -18.17 -57.36
N LYS A 325 -9.55 -17.23 -57.87
CA LYS A 325 -9.10 -15.92 -58.33
C LYS A 325 -9.12 -14.94 -57.14
N PRO A 326 -8.25 -13.90 -57.12
CA PRO A 326 -8.11 -13.00 -55.98
C PRO A 326 -9.14 -11.85 -56.04
N PHE A 327 -9.71 -11.49 -54.89
CA PHE A 327 -10.65 -10.36 -54.71
C PHE A 327 -10.60 -10.01 -53.20
N PHE A 328 -10.37 -8.81 -52.66
CA PHE A 328 -10.28 -7.45 -53.15
C PHE A 328 -9.37 -6.63 -52.22
N SER A 329 -8.77 -5.59 -52.77
CA SER A 329 -8.13 -4.48 -52.08
C SER A 329 -9.18 -3.54 -51.50
N ASP A 330 -9.17 -3.26 -50.19
CA ASP A 330 -9.48 -1.91 -49.71
C ASP A 330 -8.82 -1.61 -48.35
N HIS A 331 -7.60 -1.07 -48.38
CA HIS A 331 -6.93 -0.53 -47.20
C HIS A 331 -7.50 0.83 -46.75
N GLY A 332 -8.39 1.44 -47.55
CA GLY A 332 -9.07 2.69 -47.23
C GLY A 332 -10.21 2.49 -46.24
N GLU A 333 -11.11 1.55 -46.54
CA GLU A 333 -12.27 1.24 -45.67
C GLU A 333 -11.84 0.79 -44.27
N ILE A 334 -10.82 -0.08 -44.17
CA ILE A 334 -10.30 -0.55 -42.87
C ILE A 334 -9.76 0.62 -42.04
N ARG A 335 -9.02 1.55 -42.65
CA ARG A 335 -8.51 2.75 -41.95
C ARG A 335 -9.64 3.69 -41.55
N GLU A 336 -10.69 3.77 -42.34
CA GLU A 336 -11.86 4.59 -42.04
C GLU A 336 -12.62 4.04 -40.83
N PHE A 337 -12.79 2.72 -40.76
CA PHE A 337 -13.34 2.05 -39.57
C PHE A 337 -12.45 2.19 -38.33
N GLU A 338 -11.12 2.06 -38.47
CA GLU A 338 -10.18 2.27 -37.36
C GLU A 338 -10.25 3.70 -36.80
N ASN A 339 -10.37 4.70 -37.68
CA ASN A 339 -10.54 6.10 -37.27
C ASN A 339 -11.89 6.32 -36.57
N GLN A 340 -12.98 5.75 -37.10
CA GLN A 340 -14.30 5.82 -36.46
C GLN A 340 -14.31 5.16 -35.08
N ILE A 341 -13.66 4.01 -34.91
CA ILE A 341 -13.51 3.33 -33.62
C ILE A 341 -12.68 4.20 -32.65
N SER A 342 -11.61 4.83 -33.13
CA SER A 342 -10.79 5.73 -32.32
C SER A 342 -11.56 6.95 -31.85
N ASP A 343 -12.41 7.53 -32.68
CA ASP A 343 -13.17 8.74 -32.34
C ASP A 343 -14.34 8.41 -31.41
N LEU A 344 -15.05 7.30 -31.64
CA LEU A 344 -16.04 6.76 -30.70
C LEU A 344 -15.41 6.45 -29.33
N SER A 345 -14.19 5.92 -29.31
CA SER A 345 -13.47 5.66 -28.05
C SER A 345 -13.14 6.95 -27.28
N LYS A 346 -12.81 8.04 -27.99
CA LYS A 346 -12.60 9.36 -27.36
C LYS A 346 -13.90 9.94 -26.82
N GLU A 347 -15.01 9.82 -27.56
CA GLU A 347 -16.32 10.29 -27.12
C GLU A 347 -16.82 9.53 -25.88
N ILE A 348 -16.66 8.21 -25.87
CA ILE A 348 -16.97 7.37 -24.70
C ILE A 348 -16.12 7.79 -23.51
N PHE A 349 -14.81 8.01 -23.71
CA PHE A 349 -13.93 8.46 -22.65
C PHE A 349 -14.36 9.82 -22.08
N GLN A 350 -14.72 10.80 -22.92
CA GLN A 350 -15.22 12.10 -22.48
C GLN A 350 -16.56 11.98 -21.74
N ALA A 351 -17.47 11.13 -22.19
CA ALA A 351 -18.74 10.86 -21.52
C ALA A 351 -18.51 10.25 -20.12
N ILE A 352 -17.58 9.30 -20.00
CA ILE A 352 -17.19 8.69 -18.72
C ILE A 352 -16.62 9.75 -17.77
N GLN A 353 -15.74 10.64 -18.24
CA GLN A 353 -15.20 11.73 -17.42
C GLN A 353 -16.32 12.68 -16.94
N GLY A 354 -17.26 13.04 -17.82
CA GLY A 354 -18.41 13.88 -17.46
C GLY A 354 -19.34 13.23 -16.42
N ILE A 355 -19.55 11.91 -16.51
CA ILE A 355 -20.32 11.15 -15.51
C ILE A 355 -19.58 11.12 -14.17
N ARG A 356 -18.25 10.93 -14.18
CA ARG A 356 -17.41 10.94 -12.97
C ARG A 356 -17.45 12.30 -12.27
N GLU A 357 -17.36 13.40 -13.01
CA GLU A 357 -17.48 14.75 -12.45
C GLU A 357 -18.85 15.02 -11.85
N ARG A 358 -19.94 14.62 -12.53
CA ARG A 358 -21.31 14.73 -11.99
C ARG A 358 -21.49 13.91 -10.71
N ARG A 359 -20.92 12.69 -10.66
CA ARG A 359 -20.95 11.84 -9.45
C ARG A 359 -20.14 12.45 -8.31
N LYS A 360 -18.98 13.05 -8.59
CA LYS A 360 -18.19 13.79 -7.60
C LYS A 360 -18.96 14.99 -7.04
N ARG A 361 -19.62 15.78 -7.89
CA ARG A 361 -20.51 16.88 -7.45
C ARG A 361 -21.67 16.36 -6.61
N ASN A 362 -22.34 15.28 -7.02
CA ASN A 362 -23.42 14.68 -6.23
C ASN A 362 -22.93 14.12 -4.88
N SER A 363 -21.70 13.59 -4.81
CA SER A 363 -21.11 13.15 -3.55
C SER A 363 -20.80 14.32 -2.63
N ILE A 364 -20.31 15.44 -3.16
CA ILE A 364 -20.08 16.68 -2.39
C ILE A 364 -21.42 17.18 -1.86
N LEU A 365 -22.46 17.27 -2.71
CA LEU A 365 -23.79 17.69 -2.32
C LEU A 365 -24.40 16.79 -1.24
N ARG A 366 -24.21 15.46 -1.35
CA ARG A 366 -24.67 14.50 -0.33
C ARG A 366 -23.95 14.67 1.01
N ASN A 367 -22.64 14.94 0.98
CA ASN A 367 -21.87 15.22 2.18
C ASN A 367 -22.27 16.58 2.80
N GLU A 368 -22.57 17.59 1.97
CA GLU A 368 -23.11 18.87 2.43
C GLU A 368 -24.48 18.68 3.09
N ILE A 369 -25.37 17.89 2.49
CA ILE A 369 -26.68 17.52 3.07
C ILE A 369 -26.51 16.74 4.38
N ALA A 370 -25.55 15.81 4.45
CA ALA A 370 -25.28 15.03 5.65
C ALA A 370 -24.66 15.87 6.78
N ASN A 371 -23.91 16.93 6.43
CA ASN A 371 -23.29 17.87 7.37
C ASN A 371 -24.20 19.04 7.74
N CYS A 372 -25.35 19.21 7.08
CA CYS A 372 -26.40 20.09 7.57
C CYS A 372 -27.06 19.43 8.78
N GLU A 373 -26.67 19.86 9.98
CA GLU A 373 -27.38 19.51 11.21
C GLU A 373 -28.82 20.04 11.12
N ILE A 374 -29.75 19.18 10.72
CA ILE A 374 -31.17 19.45 10.89
C ILE A 374 -31.41 19.34 12.40
N SER A 375 -31.57 20.49 13.07
CA SER A 375 -31.77 20.48 14.53
C SER A 375 -32.92 19.53 14.91
N GLU A 376 -32.78 18.81 16.01
CA GLU A 376 -33.82 17.89 16.50
C GLU A 376 -35.19 18.56 16.60
N LYS A 377 -35.20 19.87 16.89
CA LYS A 377 -36.39 20.71 16.92
C LYS A 377 -37.08 20.81 15.54
N ALA A 378 -36.32 20.94 14.46
CA ALA A 378 -36.85 20.96 13.10
C ALA A 378 -37.37 19.58 12.66
N ILE A 379 -36.69 18.50 13.07
CA ILE A 379 -37.16 17.12 12.84
C ILE A 379 -38.50 16.89 13.55
N LEU A 380 -38.62 17.35 14.80
CA LEU A 380 -39.83 17.22 15.60
C LEU A 380 -41.00 18.02 15.00
N VAL A 381 -40.76 19.27 14.59
CA VAL A 381 -41.76 20.11 13.92
C VAL A 381 -42.25 19.45 12.62
N ASN A 382 -41.34 18.92 11.79
CA ASN A 382 -41.72 18.24 10.56
C ASN A 382 -42.51 16.95 10.81
N LYS A 383 -42.20 16.20 11.88
CA LYS A 383 -42.99 15.02 12.29
C LYS A 383 -44.41 15.40 12.71
N GLU A 384 -44.59 16.49 13.45
CA GLU A 384 -45.91 16.97 13.86
C GLU A 384 -46.72 17.52 12.67
N LEU A 385 -46.09 18.22 11.74
CA LEU A 385 -46.72 18.67 10.49
C LEU A 385 -47.19 17.48 9.63
N LEU A 386 -46.37 16.43 9.51
CA LEU A 386 -46.74 15.20 8.79
C LEU A 386 -47.90 14.46 9.47
N LYS A 387 -47.94 14.41 10.81
CA LYS A 387 -49.08 13.83 11.55
C LYS A 387 -50.35 14.63 11.35
N ALA A 388 -50.28 15.97 11.39
CA ALA A 388 -51.42 16.85 11.16
C ALA A 388 -51.95 16.68 9.72
N HIS A 389 -51.06 16.61 8.73
CA HIS A 389 -51.44 16.40 7.33
C HIS A 389 -52.08 15.03 7.11
N ARG A 390 -51.56 13.96 7.73
CA ARG A 390 -52.17 12.63 7.68
C ARG A 390 -53.55 12.59 8.34
N LYS A 391 -53.76 13.31 9.44
CA LYS A 391 -55.08 13.45 10.10
C LYS A 391 -56.09 14.22 9.25
N LEU A 392 -55.64 15.23 8.51
CA LEU A 392 -56.49 16.00 7.60
C LEU A 392 -56.91 15.17 6.38
N ASN A 393 -56.00 14.33 5.87
CA ASN A 393 -56.27 13.46 4.71
C ASN A 393 -56.96 12.13 5.07
N SER A 394 -57.09 11.79 6.35
CA SER A 394 -57.83 10.61 6.82
C SER A 394 -59.30 10.89 7.15
N ASN A 395 -59.74 12.15 7.00
CA ASN A 395 -61.13 12.59 7.22
C ASN A 395 -61.81 13.05 5.92
N VAL A 396 -61.32 12.60 4.77
CA VAL A 396 -61.96 12.76 3.44
C VAL A 396 -62.45 11.42 2.94
#